data_AF-A0A2V7JAR8-F1
#
_entry.id   AF-A0A2V7JAR8-F1
#
_cell.length_a   1.000
_cell.length_b   1.000
_cell.length_c   1.000
_cell.angle_alpha   90.00
_cell.angle_beta   90.00
_cell.angle_gamma   90.00
#
_symmetry.space_group_name_H-M   'P 1'
#
loop_
_entity.id
_entity.type
_entity.pdbx_description
1 polymer ?
#
loop_
_entity_poly.entity_id
_entity_poly.type
_entity_poly.pdbx_seq_one_letter_code
_entity_poly.pdbx_strand_id
1 'polypeptide(L)'
;MTDRLQQGNVVLTTLVLAALVQQPTAPPPPAPPSPPPIDVGAVAPDFSIPGATRYGTLKNPVRLSDYKGKTVVLAFFFKARTRG
;
A
#
# COMPACT_ATOMS: atom_id res chain seq x y z
N MET A 1 48.41 -16.88 33.97
CA MET A 1 48.69 -15.89 32.91
C MET A 1 47.69 -16.09 31.78
N THR A 2 46.39 -15.93 32.07
CA THR A 2 45.29 -16.37 31.17
C THR A 2 44.04 -15.49 31.26
N ASP A 3 44.00 -14.53 32.20
CA ASP A 3 42.82 -13.70 32.46
C ASP A 3 42.68 -12.50 31.49
N ARG A 4 43.80 -12.01 30.96
CA ARG A 4 43.88 -10.80 30.12
C ARG A 4 43.35 -10.97 28.68
N LEU A 5 43.25 -12.20 28.19
CA LEU A 5 42.81 -12.47 26.81
C LEU A 5 41.29 -12.67 26.70
N GLN A 6 40.63 -13.12 27.77
CA GLN A 6 39.18 -13.35 27.78
C GLN A 6 38.39 -12.03 27.91
N GLN A 7 38.91 -11.05 28.64
CA GLN A 7 38.28 -9.74 28.81
C GLN A 7 38.27 -8.90 27.53
N GLY A 8 39.32 -8.98 26.71
CA GLY A 8 39.41 -8.22 25.45
C GLY A 8 38.30 -8.59 24.47
N ASN A 9 38.05 -9.89 24.28
CA ASN A 9 37.05 -10.35 23.32
C ASN A 9 35.60 -10.05 23.76
N VAL A 10 35.30 -10.10 25.05
CA VAL A 10 33.94 -9.84 25.58
C VAL A 10 33.58 -8.35 25.49
N VAL A 11 34.54 -7.46 25.74
CA VAL A 11 34.34 -6.01 25.57
C VAL A 11 34.20 -5.64 24.09
N LEU A 12 34.97 -6.27 23.19
CA LEU A 12 34.83 -6.04 21.75
C LEU A 12 33.51 -6.58 21.17
N THR A 13 33.00 -7.71 21.65
CA THR A 13 31.72 -8.27 21.15
C THR A 13 30.50 -7.49 21.63
N THR A 14 30.54 -6.92 22.84
CA THR A 14 29.45 -6.08 23.36
C THR A 14 29.38 -4.71 22.68
N LEU A 15 30.52 -4.12 22.29
CA LEU A 15 30.55 -2.82 21.62
C LEU A 15 29.95 -2.86 20.20
N VAL A 16 30.16 -3.95 19.46
CA VAL A 16 29.66 -4.11 18.08
C VAL A 16 28.13 -4.30 18.05
N LEU A 17 27.54 -4.98 19.04
CA LEU A 17 26.09 -5.14 19.12
C LEU A 17 25.36 -3.82 19.38
N ALA A 18 25.92 -2.94 20.22
CA ALA A 18 25.32 -1.63 20.53
C ALA A 18 25.29 -0.68 19.31
N ALA A 19 26.30 -0.76 18.44
CA ALA A 19 26.40 0.11 17.26
C ALA A 19 25.34 -0.16 16.18
N LEU A 20 24.82 -1.40 16.09
CA LEU A 20 23.82 -1.77 15.08
C LEU A 20 22.41 -1.26 15.44
N VAL A 21 22.13 -1.00 16.72
CA VAL A 21 20.79 -0.54 17.18
C VAL A 21 20.63 0.98 17.00
N GLN A 22 21.72 1.71 16.79
CA GLN A 22 21.72 3.17 16.71
C GLN A 22 21.67 3.72 15.27
N GLN A 23 21.38 2.89 14.26
CA GLN A 23 21.19 3.42 12.91
C GLN A 23 19.99 4.39 12.91
N PRO A 24 20.20 5.68 12.57
CA PRO A 24 19.10 6.63 12.44
C PRO A 24 18.12 6.07 11.40
N THR A 25 16.87 5.91 11.79
CA THR A 25 15.81 5.56 10.85
C THR A 25 15.66 6.76 9.92
N ALA A 26 16.01 6.61 8.65
CA ALA A 26 15.79 7.65 7.66
C ALA A 26 14.27 7.95 7.60
N PRO A 27 13.87 9.22 7.59
CA PRO A 27 12.47 9.57 7.48
C PRO A 27 11.89 8.99 6.17
N PRO A 28 10.63 8.52 6.18
CA PRO A 28 10.00 8.03 4.97
C PRO A 28 9.99 9.15 3.90
N PRO A 29 10.19 8.79 2.62
CA PRO A 29 10.14 9.76 1.54
C PRO A 29 8.76 10.45 1.50
N PRO A 30 8.68 11.72 1.05
CA PRO A 30 7.42 12.43 0.92
C PRO A 30 6.43 11.65 0.04
N ALA A 31 5.16 11.63 0.43
CA ALA A 31 4.12 11.05 -0.40
C ALA A 31 3.99 11.83 -1.72
N PRO A 32 3.77 11.14 -2.86
CA PRO A 32 3.53 11.82 -4.13
C PRO A 32 2.26 12.69 -4.04
N PRO A 33 2.20 13.79 -4.81
CA PRO A 33 1.03 14.65 -4.83
C PRO A 33 -0.20 13.88 -5.34
N SER A 34 -1.36 14.17 -4.76
CA SER A 34 -2.62 13.56 -5.22
C SER A 34 -3.00 14.09 -6.60
N PRO A 35 -3.59 13.26 -7.47
CA PRO A 35 -4.09 13.71 -8.75
C PRO A 35 -5.21 14.76 -8.57
N PRO A 36 -5.37 15.67 -9.54
CA PRO A 36 -6.41 16.69 -9.47
C PRO A 36 -7.82 16.05 -9.46
N PRO A 37 -8.80 16.66 -8.77
CA PRO A 37 -10.20 16.26 -8.85
C PRO A 37 -10.74 16.35 -10.28
N ILE A 38 -11.77 15.54 -10.58
CA ILE A 38 -12.46 15.59 -11.86
C ILE A 38 -13.59 16.63 -11.78
N ASP A 39 -13.63 17.55 -12.74
CA ASP A 39 -14.65 18.60 -12.83
C ASP A 39 -16.01 18.06 -13.33
N VAL A 40 -17.09 18.74 -12.94
CA VAL A 40 -18.44 18.44 -13.43
C VAL A 40 -18.53 18.74 -14.93
N GLY A 41 -19.07 17.80 -15.71
CA GLY A 41 -19.17 17.91 -17.16
C GLY A 41 -17.93 17.46 -17.92
N ALA A 42 -16.80 17.21 -17.23
CA ALA A 42 -15.65 16.56 -17.83
C ALA A 42 -15.99 15.12 -18.23
N VAL A 43 -15.38 14.64 -19.30
CA VAL A 43 -15.52 13.24 -19.72
C VAL A 43 -14.89 12.34 -18.66
N ALA A 44 -15.70 11.46 -18.05
CA ALA A 44 -15.20 10.48 -17.10
C ALA A 44 -14.15 9.56 -17.77
N PRO A 45 -12.96 9.38 -17.16
CA PRO A 45 -11.94 8.47 -17.66
C PRO A 45 -12.45 7.03 -17.71
N ASP A 46 -12.10 6.29 -18.77
CA ASP A 46 -12.43 4.87 -18.84
C ASP A 46 -11.59 4.08 -17.84
N PHE A 47 -12.19 3.06 -17.23
CA PHE A 47 -11.51 2.16 -16.30
C PHE A 47 -12.17 0.78 -16.34
N SER A 48 -11.43 -0.22 -15.85
CA SER A 48 -11.87 -1.60 -15.77
C SER A 48 -11.66 -2.13 -14.37
N ILE A 49 -12.68 -2.77 -13.79
CA ILE A 49 -12.61 -3.38 -12.45
C ILE A 49 -13.08 -4.84 -12.48
N PRO A 50 -12.58 -5.71 -11.60
CA PRO A 50 -13.19 -7.00 -11.36
C PRO A 50 -14.64 -6.80 -10.88
N GLY A 51 -15.59 -7.48 -11.52
CA GLY A 51 -16.97 -7.49 -11.07
C GLY A 51 -17.22 -8.65 -10.10
N ALA A 52 -18.21 -8.49 -9.22
CA ALA A 52 -18.73 -9.58 -8.39
C ALA A 52 -20.26 -9.54 -8.30
N THR A 53 -20.87 -10.72 -8.21
CA THR A 53 -22.30 -10.90 -7.88
C THR A 53 -22.44 -11.83 -6.67
N ARG A 54 -23.68 -12.16 -6.29
CA ARG A 54 -23.95 -13.19 -5.29
C ARG A 54 -23.40 -14.59 -5.63
N TYR A 55 -23.03 -14.83 -6.88
CA TYR A 55 -22.47 -16.11 -7.35
C TYR A 55 -20.93 -16.12 -7.42
N GLY A 56 -20.27 -15.05 -6.96
CA GLY A 56 -18.83 -14.89 -7.03
C GLY A 56 -18.37 -13.87 -8.06
N THR A 57 -17.10 -13.93 -8.42
CA THR A 57 -16.47 -13.01 -9.37
C THR A 57 -16.95 -13.26 -10.80
N LEU A 58 -17.09 -12.20 -11.59
CA LEU A 58 -17.39 -12.33 -13.01
C LEU A 58 -16.15 -12.82 -13.77
N LYS A 59 -16.36 -13.64 -14.81
CA LYS A 59 -15.29 -14.06 -15.73
C LYS A 59 -14.65 -12.88 -16.44
N ASN A 60 -15.46 -11.94 -16.89
CA ASN A 60 -15.02 -10.73 -17.57
C ASN A 60 -15.06 -9.55 -16.60
N PRO A 61 -14.09 -8.63 -16.68
CA PRO A 61 -14.13 -7.40 -15.91
C PRO A 61 -15.26 -6.48 -16.41
N VAL A 62 -15.64 -5.52 -15.57
CA VAL A 62 -16.61 -4.49 -15.91
C VAL A 62 -15.86 -3.24 -16.36
N ARG A 63 -16.19 -2.69 -17.53
CA ARG A 63 -15.62 -1.44 -18.03
C ARG A 63 -16.65 -0.30 -18.01
N LEU A 64 -16.20 0.92 -17.74
CA LEU A 64 -17.09 2.08 -17.79
C LEU A 64 -17.64 2.32 -19.20
N SER A 65 -16.81 2.09 -20.23
CA SER A 65 -17.20 2.21 -21.64
C SER A 65 -18.35 1.28 -22.07
N ASP A 66 -18.57 0.15 -21.38
CA ASP A 66 -19.69 -0.76 -21.67
C ASP A 66 -21.07 -0.12 -21.37
N TYR A 67 -21.10 0.96 -20.59
CA TYR A 67 -22.32 1.67 -20.19
C TYR A 67 -22.59 2.95 -20.99
N LYS A 68 -21.88 3.20 -22.10
CA LYS A 68 -22.13 4.37 -22.96
C LYS A 68 -23.62 4.45 -23.36
N GLY A 69 -24.16 5.67 -23.35
CA GLY A 69 -25.58 5.93 -23.63
C GLY A 69 -26.52 5.67 -22.45
N LYS A 70 -26.00 5.25 -21.28
CA LYS A 70 -26.79 5.10 -20.05
C LYS A 70 -26.40 6.16 -19.02
N THR A 71 -27.34 6.48 -18.13
CA THR A 71 -27.01 7.21 -16.90
C THR A 71 -26.43 6.22 -15.89
N VAL A 72 -25.23 6.50 -15.40
CA VAL A 72 -24.47 5.61 -14.50
C VAL A 72 -24.12 6.37 -13.23
N VAL A 73 -24.33 5.73 -12.08
CA VAL A 73 -23.92 6.25 -10.78
C VAL A 73 -22.72 5.45 -10.31
N LEU A 74 -21.61 6.13 -10.00
CA LEU A 74 -20.42 5.54 -9.41
C LEU A 74 -20.35 5.91 -7.93
N ALA A 75 -20.24 4.89 -7.07
CA ALA A 75 -20.10 5.05 -5.63
C ALA A 75 -18.89 4.25 -5.14
N PHE A 76 -17.96 4.92 -4.49
CA PHE A 76 -16.76 4.31 -3.92
C PHE A 76 -16.93 4.11 -2.42
N PHE A 77 -16.60 2.92 -1.94
CA PHE A 77 -16.64 2.56 -0.52
C PHE A 77 -15.24 2.13 -0.09
N PHE A 78 -14.68 2.77 0.95
CA PHE A 78 -13.35 2.41 1.49
C PHE A 78 -13.29 0.97 2.05
N LYS A 79 -14.44 0.43 2.45
CA LYS A 79 -14.58 -0.93 2.97
C LYS A 79 -15.88 -1.54 2.49
N ALA A 80 -15.80 -2.76 1.97
CA ALA A 80 -16.98 -3.52 1.58
C ALA A 80 -17.81 -3.85 2.82
N ARG A 81 -19.11 -3.55 2.78
CA ARG A 81 -20.07 -4.00 3.79
C ARG A 81 -20.61 -5.38 3.41
N THR A 82 -19.72 -6.37 3.39
CA THR A 82 -20.09 -7.78 3.24
C THR A 82 -20.27 -8.38 4.63
N ARG A 83 -21.27 -9.24 4.82
CA ARG A 83 -21.21 -10.20 5.93
C ARG A 83 -20.14 -11.24 5.58
N GLY A 84 -19.26 -11.55 6.52
CA GLY A 84 -18.46 -12.77 6.47
C GLY A 84 -19.38 -13.97 6.67
#